data_AF-A0A4R3Z4Z1-F1
#
_entry.id   AF-A0A4R3Z4Z1-F1
#
_cell.length_a   1.000
_cell.length_b   1.000
_cell.length_c   1.000
_cell.angle_alpha   90.00
_cell.angle_beta   90.00
_cell.angle_gamma   90.00
#
_symmetry.space_group_name_H-M   'P 1'
#
loop_
_entity.id
_entity.type
_entity.pdbx_description
1 polymer ?
#
loop_
_entity_poly.entity_id
_entity_poly.type
_entity_poly.pdbx_seq_one_letter_code
_entity_poly.pdbx_strand_id
1 'polypeptide(L)'
;MNSGENMNAGIIEIDVHGMNQFQARTRIDAALKKASSATYMIRIIHGYHGGTALKDMIRKTYRKHPLVKRVELSMNPGITELILRDF
;
A
#
# COMPACT_ATOMS: atom_id res chain seq x y z
N MET A 1 -22.38 -21.07 13.74
CA MET A 1 -21.69 -22.02 12.84
C MET A 1 -21.25 -21.24 11.62
N ASN A 2 -19.92 -21.22 11.40
CA ASN A 2 -19.18 -20.84 10.18
C ASN A 2 -19.47 -19.45 9.57
N SER A 3 -18.48 -18.61 9.25
CA SER A 3 -17.11 -18.93 8.83
C SER A 3 -16.17 -17.76 9.13
N GLY A 4 -14.96 -18.07 9.60
CA GLY A 4 -13.82 -17.16 9.53
C GLY A 4 -13.37 -16.96 8.08
N GLU A 5 -14.24 -16.38 7.26
CA GLU A 5 -13.95 -16.10 5.86
C GLU A 5 -13.28 -14.74 5.72
N ASN A 6 -12.01 -14.81 5.33
CA ASN A 6 -11.24 -13.76 4.68
C ASN A 6 -10.62 -12.68 5.58
N MET A 7 -9.64 -13.06 6.40
CA MET A 7 -8.59 -12.12 6.84
C MET A 7 -7.79 -11.49 5.68
N ASN A 8 -8.03 -11.92 4.43
CA ASN A 8 -7.47 -11.38 3.18
C ASN A 8 -8.47 -10.61 2.28
N ALA A 9 -9.76 -10.49 2.61
CA ALA A 9 -10.75 -9.92 1.67
C ALA A 9 -10.61 -8.41 1.43
N GLY A 10 -9.90 -7.69 2.30
CA GLY A 10 -9.75 -6.23 2.20
C GLY A 10 -8.34 -5.75 1.86
N ILE A 11 -7.37 -6.65 1.68
CA ILE A 11 -5.97 -6.26 1.49
C ILE A 11 -5.55 -6.49 0.05
N ILE A 12 -5.09 -5.44 -0.61
CA ILE A 12 -4.39 -5.54 -1.90
C ILE A 12 -2.90 -5.45 -1.62
N GLU A 13 -2.15 -6.51 -1.90
CA GLU A 13 -0.69 -6.50 -1.77
C GLU A 13 -0.04 -6.29 -3.14
N ILE A 14 0.90 -5.34 -3.21
CA ILE A 14 1.69 -5.06 -4.41
C ILE A 14 3.17 -5.01 -4.10
N ASP A 15 3.95 -5.73 -4.90
CA ASP A 15 5.41 -5.64 -4.92
C ASP A 15 5.86 -4.61 -5.97
N VAL A 16 6.70 -3.68 -5.53
CA VAL A 16 7.38 -2.65 -6.32
C VAL A 16 8.89 -2.65 -6.05
N HIS A 17 9.42 -3.66 -5.38
CA HIS A 17 10.85 -3.79 -5.14
C HIS A 17 11.64 -3.80 -6.46
N GLY A 18 12.75 -3.06 -6.49
CA GLY A 18 13.59 -2.90 -7.67
C GLY A 18 13.01 -2.00 -8.77
N MET A 19 11.78 -1.51 -8.63
CA MET A 19 11.21 -0.54 -9.58
C MET A 19 11.81 0.85 -9.39
N ASN A 20 11.86 1.64 -10.46
CA ASN A 20 12.09 3.07 -10.32
C ASN A 20 10.81 3.78 -9.79
N GLN A 21 10.94 5.04 -9.36
CA GLN A 21 9.83 5.78 -8.76
C GLN A 21 8.63 5.94 -9.70
N PHE A 22 8.85 6.06 -11.00
CA PHE A 22 7.77 6.19 -11.99
C PHE A 22 6.97 4.90 -12.09
N GLN A 23 7.64 3.76 -12.28
CA GLN A 23 7.03 2.44 -12.34
C GLN A 23 6.25 2.11 -11.06
N ALA A 24 6.86 2.37 -9.90
CA ALA A 24 6.22 2.15 -8.60
C ALA A 24 4.95 3.01 -8.47
N ARG A 25 5.00 4.30 -8.83
CA ARG A 25 3.84 5.19 -8.81
C ARG A 25 2.72 4.67 -9.72
N THR A 26 3.03 4.33 -10.96
CA THR A 26 2.05 3.79 -11.90
C THR A 26 1.37 2.53 -11.34
N ARG A 27 2.12 1.64 -10.70
CA ARG A 27 1.58 0.41 -10.12
C ARG A 27 0.70 0.68 -8.90
N ILE A 28 1.10 1.60 -8.02
CA ILE A 28 0.32 1.99 -6.83
C ILE A 28 -0.96 2.71 -7.24
N ASP A 29 -0.90 3.63 -8.22
CA ASP A 29 -2.07 4.34 -8.74
C ASP A 29 -3.07 3.36 -9.37
N ALA A 30 -2.58 2.35 -10.10
CA ALA A 30 -3.43 1.31 -10.65
C ALA A 30 -4.10 0.46 -9.55
N ALA A 31 -3.41 0.20 -8.43
CA ALA A 31 -4.00 -0.50 -7.29
C ALA A 31 -5.07 0.37 -6.59
N LEU A 32 -4.80 1.66 -6.38
CA LEU A 32 -5.77 2.62 -5.84
C LEU A 32 -7.02 2.74 -6.71
N LYS A 33 -6.86 2.75 -8.04
CA LYS A 33 -7.99 2.77 -8.98
C LYS A 33 -8.85 1.50 -8.92
N LYS A 34 -8.25 0.35 -8.60
CA LYS A 34 -8.95 -0.94 -8.45
C LYS A 34 -9.57 -1.14 -7.07
N ALA A 35 -9.14 -0.37 -6.07
CA ALA A 35 -9.69 -0.45 -4.73
C ALA A 35 -11.19 -0.15 -4.74
N SER A 36 -11.94 -0.90 -3.95
CA SER A 36 -13.39 -0.74 -3.79
C SER A 36 -13.74 -0.40 -2.34
N SER A 37 -15.02 -0.22 -2.04
CA SER A 37 -15.50 -0.01 -0.67
C SER A 37 -15.20 -1.19 0.28
N ALA A 38 -14.92 -2.38 -0.26
CA ALA A 38 -14.47 -3.54 0.50
C ALA A 38 -12.95 -3.55 0.77
N THR A 39 -12.17 -2.72 0.06
CA THR A 39 -10.72 -2.64 0.24
C THR A 39 -10.40 -1.82 1.50
N TYR A 40 -9.83 -2.50 2.49
CA TYR A 40 -9.33 -1.91 3.72
C TYR A 40 -7.96 -1.25 3.53
N MET A 41 -7.04 -1.91 2.83
CA MET A 41 -5.63 -1.52 2.80
C MET A 41 -4.96 -1.91 1.49
N ILE A 42 -4.00 -1.08 1.07
CA ILE A 42 -3.00 -1.48 0.08
C ILE A 42 -1.66 -1.64 0.79
N ARG A 43 -1.10 -2.84 0.79
CA ARG A 43 0.25 -3.12 1.30
C ARG A 43 1.25 -3.03 0.16
N ILE A 44 2.26 -2.18 0.33
CA ILE A 44 3.27 -1.92 -0.69
C ILE A 44 4.62 -2.46 -0.19
N ILE A 45 5.11 -3.50 -0.85
CA ILE A 45 6.44 -4.07 -0.62
C ILE A 45 7.40 -3.34 -1.54
N HIS A 46 8.26 -2.50 -0.99
CA HIS A 46 9.26 -1.74 -1.75
C HIS A 46 10.70 -2.14 -1.43
N GLY A 47 10.90 -2.99 -0.41
CA GLY A 47 12.21 -3.40 0.10
C GLY A 47 12.98 -2.26 0.77
N TYR A 48 14.09 -2.59 1.43
CA TYR A 48 14.89 -1.61 2.19
C TYR A 48 16.37 -1.56 1.79
N HIS A 49 16.87 -2.53 1.01
CA HIS A 49 18.29 -2.64 0.68
C HIS A 49 18.78 -1.64 -0.37
N GLY A 50 17.89 -1.19 -1.28
CA GLY A 50 18.21 -0.23 -2.34
C GLY A 50 18.16 1.24 -1.93
N GLY A 51 18.15 1.54 -0.62
CA GLY A 51 17.95 2.89 -0.08
C GLY A 51 16.48 3.25 0.15
N THR A 52 16.20 4.53 0.43
CA THR A 52 14.88 4.99 0.90
C THR A 52 14.02 5.68 -0.15
N ALA A 53 14.50 5.81 -1.39
CA ALA A 53 13.84 6.61 -2.42
C ALA A 53 12.36 6.23 -2.67
N LEU A 54 12.07 4.92 -2.76
CA LEU A 54 10.69 4.44 -2.91
C LEU A 54 9.86 4.71 -1.65
N LYS A 55 10.38 4.35 -0.47
CA LYS A 55 9.72 4.61 0.83
C LYS A 55 9.33 6.09 0.97
N ASP A 56 10.26 7.00 0.72
CA ASP A 56 10.07 8.43 0.90
C ASP A 56 9.08 8.99 -0.15
N MET A 57 9.18 8.51 -1.40
CA MET A 57 8.23 8.86 -2.46
C MET A 57 6.81 8.40 -2.13
N ILE A 58 6.63 7.15 -1.70
CA ILE A 58 5.32 6.58 -1.35
C ILE A 58 4.71 7.39 -0.21
N ARG A 59 5.44 7.57 0.89
CA ARG A 59 4.95 8.30 2.07
C ARG A 59 4.59 9.75 1.75
N LYS A 60 5.44 10.45 0.99
CA LYS A 60 5.21 11.87 0.64
C LYS A 60 4.04 12.04 -0.33
N THR A 61 3.91 11.16 -1.30
CA THR A 61 2.91 11.27 -2.36
C THR A 61 1.53 10.87 -1.86
N TYR A 62 1.42 9.69 -1.23
CA TYR A 62 0.11 9.08 -0.94
C TYR A 62 -0.53 9.54 0.37
N ARG A 63 0.21 10.18 1.28
CA ARG A 63 -0.39 10.82 2.47
C ARG A 63 -1.42 11.92 2.15
N LYS A 64 -1.41 12.45 0.91
CA LYS A 64 -2.35 13.47 0.44
C LYS A 64 -3.41 12.92 -0.51
N HIS A 65 -3.41 11.61 -0.76
CA HIS A 65 -4.30 11.00 -1.73
C HIS A 65 -5.74 10.90 -1.17
N PRO A 66 -6.80 11.26 -1.92
CA PRO A 66 -8.17 11.31 -1.38
C PRO A 66 -8.70 9.98 -0.82
N LEU A 67 -8.26 8.84 -1.38
CA LEU A 67 -8.65 7.51 -0.90
C LEU A 67 -7.85 7.04 0.33
N VAL A 68 -6.72 7.68 0.64
CA VAL A 68 -5.82 7.23 1.71
C VAL A 68 -6.16 7.99 2.99
N LYS A 69 -6.67 7.27 3.98
CA LYS A 69 -6.98 7.81 5.32
C LYS A 69 -5.73 8.05 6.14
N ARG A 70 -4.80 7.09 6.10
CA ARG A 70 -3.49 7.20 6.74
C ARG A 70 -2.46 6.30 6.07
N VAL A 71 -1.20 6.66 6.27
CA VAL A 71 -0.05 5.88 5.84
C VAL A 71 0.58 5.29 7.10
N GLU A 72 0.53 3.98 7.23
CA GLU A 72 1.11 3.27 8.36
C GLU A 72 2.56 2.87 8.04
N LEU A 73 3.40 3.03 9.06
CA LEU A 73 4.79 2.61 9.02
C LEU A 73 4.88 1.32 9.81
N SER A 74 4.98 0.20 9.09
CA SER A 74 5.14 -1.08 9.74
C SER A 74 6.52 -1.18 10.41
N MET A 75 6.66 -2.11 11.36
CA MET A 75 7.97 -2.49 11.92
C MET A 75 8.93 -3.05 10.85
N ASN A 76 8.42 -3.40 9.67
CA ASN A 76 9.22 -3.80 8.53
C ASN A 76 9.57 -2.56 7.66
N PRO A 77 10.84 -2.13 7.60
CA PRO A 77 11.24 -0.93 6.87
C PRO A 77 11.11 -1.06 5.34
N GLY A 78 10.85 -2.26 4.83
CA GLY A 78 10.61 -2.54 3.40
C GLY A 78 9.14 -2.49 3.00
N ILE A 79 8.23 -2.15 3.91
CA ILE A 79 6.79 -2.13 3.69
C ILE A 79 6.20 -0.77 4.09
N THR A 80 5.31 -0.25 3.24
CA THR A 80 4.41 0.86 3.58
C THR A 80 2.96 0.42 3.37
N GLU A 81 2.09 0.71 4.32
CA GLU A 81 0.66 0.37 4.23
C GLU A 81 -0.17 1.64 4.03
N LEU A 82 -1.00 1.66 2.98
CA LEU A 82 -1.98 2.71 2.73
C LEU A 82 -3.33 2.24 3.24
N ILE A 83 -3.81 2.82 4.33
CA ILE A 83 -5.12 2.49 4.90
C ILE A 83 -6.19 3.29 4.16
N LEU A 84 -7.19 2.61 3.62
CA LEU A 84 -8.27 3.21 2.81
C LEU A 84 -9.60 3.29 3.57
N ARG A 85 -9.80 2.46 4.59
CA ARG A 85 -11.03 2.42 5.39
C ARG A 85 -10.72 2.29 6.88
N ASP A 86 -11.52 2.94 7.71
CA ASP A 86 -11.51 2.76 9.16
C ASP A 86 -12.31 1.49 9.55
N PHE A 87 -12.05 0.95 10.75
CA PHE A 87 -12.82 -0.13 11.35
C PHE A 87 -13.88 0.44 12.29
#